data_AF-A0A6B1D4W6-F1
#
_entry.id   AF-A0A6B1D4W6-F1
#
_cell.length_a   1.000
_cell.length_b   1.000
_cell.length_c   1.000
_cell.angle_alpha   90.00
_cell.angle_beta   90.00
_cell.angle_gamma   90.00
#
_symmetry.space_group_name_H-M   'P 1'
#
loop_
_entity.id
_entity.type
_entity.pdbx_description
1 polymer ?
#
loop_
_entity_poly.entity_id
_entity_poly.type
_entity_poly.pdbx_seq_one_letter_code
_entity_poly.pdbx_strand_id
1 'polypeptide(L)'
;MLPSTGGAVIRIRSLIFLLIRFCLSRSEVGGSPGLIMTGNYRMRSAALEDWPGIVALDQEIFGAYGAQEAPAIIRSRLVTFPQGCAVLEGERGDGRPFIAGYLTTEKWAELREPVLDEDPQESHRPDGRVLCITTLAVAPSCQNQGLGVRLLDRSISIARQEGCGQIILETAHAERFYLRHRFRRTGARTERGIEMAIMVLDLTDRGSRAP
;
A
#
# COMPACT_ATOMS: atom_id res chain seq x y z
N MET A 1 -40.05 28.05 35.30
CA MET A 1 -39.47 26.74 35.69
C MET A 1 -40.02 25.71 34.72
N LEU A 2 -39.32 24.97 33.87
CA LEU A 2 -37.94 24.84 33.40
C LEU A 2 -38.06 24.39 31.91
N PRO A 3 -37.04 24.59 31.07
CA PRO A 3 -37.22 24.63 29.62
C PRO A 3 -37.18 23.26 28.93
N SER A 4 -37.86 23.19 27.78
CA SER A 4 -37.77 22.15 26.75
C SER A 4 -36.32 22.00 26.27
N THR A 5 -35.77 20.81 26.44
CA THR A 5 -34.45 20.42 25.94
C THR A 5 -34.51 20.25 24.43
N GLY A 6 -34.05 21.28 23.71
CA GLY A 6 -33.67 21.17 22.31
C GLY A 6 -32.58 20.10 22.17
N GLY A 7 -32.92 19.00 21.51
CA GLY A 7 -31.97 17.97 21.12
C GLY A 7 -30.90 18.60 20.22
N ALA A 8 -29.70 18.74 20.76
CA ALA A 8 -28.52 19.09 19.98
C ALA A 8 -28.29 17.99 18.97
N VAL A 9 -28.66 18.26 17.71
CA VAL A 9 -28.13 17.53 16.56
C VAL A 9 -26.63 17.77 16.58
N ILE A 10 -25.87 16.79 17.07
CA ILE A 10 -24.42 16.75 16.88
C ILE A 10 -24.21 16.48 15.39
N ARG A 11 -24.28 17.55 14.59
CA ARG A 11 -23.67 17.58 13.27
C ARG A 11 -22.17 17.45 13.51
N ILE A 12 -21.65 16.24 13.34
CA ILE A 12 -20.22 16.03 13.15
C ILE A 12 -19.86 16.74 11.85
N ARG A 13 -19.52 18.03 11.97
CA ARG A 13 -18.86 18.81 10.93
C ARG A 13 -17.44 18.26 10.79
N SER A 14 -17.12 17.89 9.56
CA SER A 14 -15.79 17.89 8.93
C SER A 14 -14.58 18.01 9.85
N LEU A 15 -13.83 16.92 9.96
CA LEU A 15 -12.40 16.86 10.29
C LEU A 15 -11.95 15.51 9.68
N ILE A 16 -11.13 15.45 8.63
CA ILE A 16 -9.67 15.47 8.70
C ILE A 16 -9.10 15.57 7.26
N PHE A 17 -8.19 16.52 7.06
CA PHE A 17 -7.22 16.63 5.97
C PHE A 17 -5.91 15.95 6.40
N LEU A 18 -5.23 15.21 5.50
CA LEU A 18 -3.76 14.95 5.37
C LEU A 18 -3.57 13.61 4.62
N LEU A 19 -2.52 13.29 3.86
CA LEU A 19 -1.60 13.99 2.94
C LEU A 19 -0.67 12.91 2.37
N ILE A 20 -0.55 12.79 1.03
CA ILE A 20 0.75 12.48 0.43
C ILE A 20 1.36 13.85 0.11
N ARG A 21 2.25 14.38 0.96
CA ARG A 21 3.05 15.55 0.58
C ARG A 21 4.15 15.11 -0.39
N PHE A 22 3.98 15.51 -1.64
CA PHE A 22 5.09 15.79 -2.54
C PHE A 22 5.93 16.91 -1.89
N CYS A 23 7.18 16.63 -1.48
CA CYS A 23 8.07 17.64 -0.93
C CYS A 23 9.07 18.08 -2.02
N LEU A 24 8.80 19.22 -2.66
CA LEU A 24 9.83 20.02 -3.33
C LEU A 24 10.56 20.83 -2.25
N SER A 25 11.88 20.93 -2.39
CA SER A 25 12.80 21.39 -1.35
C SER A 25 12.51 22.80 -0.82
N ARG A 26 12.80 22.99 0.47
CA ARG A 26 13.60 24.11 1.00
C ARG A 26 14.09 23.75 2.40
N SER A 27 15.41 23.78 2.54
CA SER A 27 16.13 23.71 3.81
C SER A 27 15.69 24.87 4.70
N GLU A 28 15.37 24.61 5.97
CA GLU A 28 15.56 25.53 7.10
C GLU A 28 15.32 24.82 8.44
N VAL A 29 15.89 25.40 9.48
CA VAL A 29 16.53 24.76 10.64
C VAL A 29 15.61 24.62 11.85
N GLY A 30 15.75 23.50 12.59
CA GLY A 30 15.45 23.42 14.03
C GLY A 30 14.45 22.34 14.45
N GLY A 31 14.95 21.21 14.94
CA GLY A 31 14.13 20.23 15.69
C GLY A 31 14.68 18.80 15.64
N SER A 32 15.41 18.41 16.70
CA SER A 32 16.02 17.09 16.95
C SER A 32 17.02 16.61 15.88
N PRO A 33 18.06 15.83 16.21
CA PRO A 33 18.87 15.17 15.19
C PRO A 33 17.98 14.13 14.51
N GLY A 34 17.23 14.56 13.51
CA GLY A 34 16.58 13.69 12.55
C GLY A 34 17.68 12.82 11.98
N LEU A 35 17.70 11.56 12.39
CA LEU A 35 18.63 10.57 11.88
C LEU A 35 18.60 10.70 10.36
N ILE A 36 19.73 11.07 9.76
CA ILE A 36 19.81 11.19 8.31
C ILE A 36 19.65 9.76 7.77
N MET A 37 18.43 9.40 7.38
CA MET A 37 18.09 8.10 6.79
C MET A 37 18.58 8.09 5.34
N THR A 38 19.90 8.05 5.15
CA THR A 38 20.53 7.81 3.85
C THR A 38 20.63 6.29 3.69
N GLY A 39 19.56 5.69 3.16
CA GLY A 39 19.40 4.24 3.20
C GLY A 39 19.87 3.55 1.94
N ASN A 40 20.86 2.66 2.04
CA ASN A 40 20.95 1.53 1.13
C ASN A 40 19.75 0.61 1.40
N TYR A 41 18.68 0.74 0.61
CA TYR A 41 17.48 -0.08 0.79
C TYR A 41 17.54 -1.36 -0.04
N ARG A 42 17.46 -2.52 0.61
CA ARG A 42 17.43 -3.83 -0.04
C ARG A 42 15.99 -4.33 -0.19
N MET A 43 15.62 -4.71 -1.42
CA MET A 43 14.37 -5.42 -1.67
C MET A 43 14.61 -6.91 -1.45
N ARG A 44 13.74 -7.59 -0.70
CA ARG A 44 13.72 -9.04 -0.55
C ARG A 44 12.30 -9.56 -0.39
N SER A 45 12.10 -10.86 -0.58
CA SER A 45 10.84 -11.50 -0.19
C SER A 45 10.59 -11.28 1.31
N ALA A 46 9.33 -11.06 1.66
CA ALA A 46 8.92 -10.98 3.05
C ALA A 46 8.95 -12.38 3.67
N ALA A 47 9.37 -12.46 4.92
CA ALA A 47 9.32 -13.66 5.73
C ALA A 47 8.33 -13.48 6.88
N LEU A 48 7.91 -14.57 7.53
CA LEU A 48 6.93 -14.49 8.62
C LEU A 48 7.48 -13.69 9.81
N GLU A 49 8.79 -13.67 9.99
CA GLU A 49 9.50 -12.90 11.02
C GLU A 49 9.37 -11.39 10.80
N ASP A 50 9.07 -10.93 9.58
CA ASP A 50 8.83 -9.51 9.28
C ASP A 50 7.44 -9.05 9.75
N TRP A 51 6.54 -9.98 10.10
CA TRP A 51 5.14 -9.67 10.44
C TRP A 51 4.98 -8.55 11.49
N PRO A 52 5.70 -8.55 12.62
CA PRO A 52 5.59 -7.45 13.60
C PRO A 52 6.03 -6.10 13.02
N GLY A 53 7.06 -6.09 12.17
CA GLY A 53 7.55 -4.87 11.52
C GLY A 53 6.59 -4.33 10.46
N ILE A 54 5.95 -5.22 9.70
CA ILE A 54 4.93 -4.86 8.72
C ILE A 54 3.69 -4.30 9.42
N VAL A 55 3.19 -4.95 10.48
CA VAL A 55 2.04 -4.46 11.27
C VAL A 55 2.32 -3.09 11.86
N ALA A 56 3.51 -2.88 12.41
CA ALA A 56 3.89 -1.57 12.96
C ALA A 56 3.89 -0.48 11.88
N LEU A 57 4.41 -0.78 10.69
CA LEU A 57 4.46 0.15 9.57
C LEU A 57 3.06 0.42 8.98
N ASP A 58 2.23 -0.61 8.85
CA ASP A 58 0.83 -0.50 8.39
C ASP A 58 0.03 0.41 9.33
N GLN A 59 0.16 0.20 10.64
CA GLN A 59 -0.43 1.06 11.67
C GLN A 59 0.10 2.50 11.63
N GLU A 60 1.40 2.71 11.37
CA GLU A 60 1.97 4.05 11.23
C GLU A 60 1.37 4.82 10.04
N ILE A 61 1.20 4.13 8.90
CA ILE A 61 0.76 4.75 7.64
C ILE A 61 -0.76 4.93 7.60
N PHE A 62 -1.51 3.89 7.96
CA PHE A 62 -2.95 3.80 7.71
C PHE A 62 -3.79 3.96 8.99
N GLY A 63 -3.17 3.85 10.16
CA GLY A 63 -3.85 3.86 11.46
C GLY A 63 -4.69 5.10 11.74
N ALA A 64 -4.19 6.28 11.36
CA ALA A 64 -4.91 7.55 11.54
C ALA A 64 -6.21 7.63 10.71
N TYR A 65 -6.34 6.80 9.67
CA TYR A 65 -7.51 6.74 8.78
C TYR A 65 -8.42 5.55 9.10
N GLY A 66 -8.04 4.72 10.08
CA GLY A 66 -8.71 3.45 10.36
C GLY A 66 -8.57 2.42 9.23
N ALA A 67 -7.70 2.66 8.25
CA ALA A 67 -7.53 1.84 7.06
C ALA A 67 -6.38 0.83 7.21
N GLN A 68 -5.85 0.66 8.43
CA GLN A 68 -4.86 -0.37 8.71
C GLN A 68 -5.50 -1.75 8.56
N GLU A 69 -4.76 -2.69 7.99
CA GLU A 69 -5.21 -4.07 7.86
C GLU A 69 -5.08 -4.79 9.21
N ALA A 70 -6.04 -5.65 9.53
CA ALA A 70 -5.99 -6.43 10.75
C ALA A 70 -4.71 -7.28 10.80
N PRO A 71 -3.97 -7.32 11.94
CA PRO A 71 -2.71 -8.06 12.02
C PRO A 71 -2.81 -9.54 11.62
N ALA A 72 -3.96 -10.17 11.87
CA ALA A 72 -4.23 -11.55 11.48
C ALA A 72 -4.31 -11.73 9.95
N ILE A 73 -4.85 -10.75 9.22
CA ILE A 73 -4.94 -10.78 7.76
C ILE A 73 -3.56 -10.57 7.15
N ILE A 74 -2.76 -9.61 7.65
CA ILE A 74 -1.36 -9.45 7.23
C ILE A 74 -0.59 -10.76 7.41
N ARG A 75 -0.76 -11.43 8.56
CA ARG A 75 -0.16 -12.75 8.81
C ARG A 75 -0.64 -13.80 7.82
N SER A 76 -1.95 -13.83 7.54
CA SER A 76 -2.55 -14.76 6.57
C SER A 76 -1.94 -14.57 5.18
N ARG A 77 -1.71 -13.32 4.74
CA ARG A 77 -1.06 -13.01 3.44
C ARG A 77 0.35 -13.57 3.35
N LEU A 78 1.15 -13.41 4.40
CA LEU A 78 2.52 -13.92 4.47
C LEU A 78 2.59 -15.46 4.42
N VAL A 79 1.53 -16.16 4.87
CA VAL A 79 1.48 -17.62 4.87
C VAL A 79 0.86 -18.18 3.59
N THR A 80 -0.20 -17.55 3.08
CA THR A 80 -0.97 -18.07 1.93
C THR A 80 -0.25 -17.88 0.60
N PHE A 81 0.43 -16.74 0.41
CA PHE A 81 1.14 -16.44 -0.84
C PHE A 81 2.48 -15.72 -0.56
N PRO A 82 3.44 -16.39 0.10
CA PRO A 82 4.69 -15.78 0.55
C PRO A 82 5.51 -15.18 -0.61
N GLN A 83 5.52 -15.82 -1.78
CA GLN A 83 6.22 -15.32 -2.96
C GLN A 83 5.62 -14.02 -3.53
N GLY A 84 4.37 -13.72 -3.18
CA GLY A 84 3.67 -12.48 -3.50
C GLY A 84 3.97 -11.33 -2.54
N CYS A 85 4.75 -11.57 -1.48
CA CYS A 85 5.05 -10.59 -0.45
C CYS A 85 6.52 -10.16 -0.50
N ALA A 86 6.78 -8.87 -0.33
CA ALA A 86 8.13 -8.32 -0.32
C ALA A 86 8.27 -7.18 0.69
N VAL A 87 9.50 -6.98 1.17
CA VAL A 87 9.87 -5.85 2.01
C VAL A 87 11.04 -5.09 1.43
N LEU A 88 11.06 -3.78 1.68
CA LEU A 88 12.23 -2.93 1.58
C LEU A 88 12.85 -2.84 2.96
N GLU A 89 14.00 -3.48 3.13
CA GLU A 89 14.80 -3.41 4.35
C GLU A 89 15.76 -2.23 4.23
N GLY A 90 15.76 -1.35 5.22
CA GLY A 90 16.78 -0.32 5.41
C GLY A 90 17.59 -0.60 6.67
N GLU A 91 18.66 0.17 6.86
CA GLU A 91 19.49 0.12 8.05
C GLU A 91 19.41 1.48 8.77
N ARG A 92 19.26 1.45 10.09
CA ARG A 92 19.31 2.66 10.93
C ARG A 92 20.77 3.05 11.19
N GLY A 93 20.99 4.27 11.67
CA GLY A 93 22.34 4.74 12.03
C GLY A 93 23.04 3.94 13.15
N ASP A 94 22.31 3.10 13.88
CA ASP A 94 22.83 2.16 14.88
C ASP A 94 23.08 0.74 14.32
N GLY A 95 22.97 0.56 13.00
CA GLY A 95 23.18 -0.70 12.29
C GLY A 95 21.99 -1.67 12.35
N ARG A 96 20.88 -1.31 13.00
CA ARG A 96 19.72 -2.22 13.11
C ARG A 96 18.85 -2.16 11.85
N PRO A 97 18.38 -3.32 11.33
CA PRO A 97 17.48 -3.33 10.19
C PRO A 97 16.10 -2.76 10.57
N PHE A 98 15.42 -2.19 9.59
CA PHE A 98 14.02 -1.79 9.72
C PHE A 98 13.28 -1.98 8.39
N ILE A 99 11.96 -2.15 8.46
CA ILE A 99 11.12 -2.21 7.27
C ILE A 99 10.80 -0.78 6.83
N ALA A 100 11.36 -0.37 5.69
CA ALA A 100 11.13 0.94 5.07
C ALA A 100 9.90 0.94 4.15
N GLY A 101 9.41 -0.24 3.78
CA GLY A 101 8.24 -0.43 2.93
C GLY A 101 7.93 -1.90 2.76
N TYR A 102 6.71 -2.21 2.34
CA TYR A 102 6.28 -3.57 2.07
C TYR A 102 5.26 -3.61 0.94
N LEU A 103 5.14 -4.79 0.37
CA LEU A 103 4.21 -5.15 -0.68
C LEU A 103 3.56 -6.46 -0.26
N THR A 104 2.23 -6.50 -0.28
CA THR A 104 1.44 -7.72 -0.24
C THR A 104 0.63 -7.82 -1.52
N THR A 105 0.54 -9.03 -2.07
CA THR A 105 -0.25 -9.31 -3.26
C THR A 105 -0.99 -10.63 -3.10
N GLU A 106 -1.94 -10.87 -4.00
CA GLU A 106 -2.74 -12.07 -4.02
C GLU A 106 -3.19 -12.39 -5.45
N LYS A 107 -3.39 -13.67 -5.79
CA LYS A 107 -3.92 -14.10 -7.09
C LYS A 107 -5.41 -14.35 -6.99
N TRP A 108 -6.18 -13.84 -7.95
CA TRP A 108 -7.61 -14.09 -8.09
C TRP A 108 -7.95 -14.73 -9.43
N ALA A 109 -9.04 -15.49 -9.45
CA ALA A 109 -9.57 -16.10 -10.68
C ALA A 109 -10.06 -15.03 -11.66
N GLU A 110 -10.74 -14.01 -11.15
CA GLU A 110 -11.42 -12.99 -11.95
C GLU A 110 -11.13 -11.58 -11.41
N LEU A 111 -11.32 -10.59 -12.27
CA LEU A 111 -11.18 -9.19 -11.91
C LEU A 111 -12.37 -8.75 -11.06
N ARG A 112 -12.11 -8.26 -9.85
CA ARG A 112 -13.11 -7.72 -8.94
C ARG A 112 -12.52 -6.60 -8.10
N GLU A 113 -13.35 -5.84 -7.41
CA GLU A 113 -12.88 -4.80 -6.51
C GLU A 113 -12.24 -5.41 -5.24
N PRO A 114 -11.10 -4.88 -4.78
CA PRO A 114 -10.52 -5.25 -3.49
C PRO A 114 -11.43 -4.89 -2.32
N VAL A 115 -11.32 -5.66 -1.24
CA VAL A 115 -12.04 -5.43 0.01
C VAL A 115 -11.02 -5.47 1.15
N LEU A 116 -11.05 -4.46 2.02
CA LEU A 116 -10.22 -4.42 3.21
C LEU A 116 -10.52 -5.62 4.13
N ASP A 117 -9.46 -6.19 4.72
CA ASP A 117 -9.54 -7.34 5.63
C ASP A 117 -10.11 -8.64 5.03
N GLU A 118 -10.17 -8.75 3.70
CA GLU A 118 -10.51 -10.03 3.05
C GLU A 118 -9.38 -11.06 3.28
N ASP A 119 -9.75 -12.23 3.81
CA ASP A 119 -8.77 -13.28 4.15
C ASP A 119 -8.27 -13.98 2.87
N PRO A 120 -6.95 -13.94 2.59
CA PRO A 120 -6.38 -14.61 1.43
C PRO A 120 -6.62 -16.13 1.44
N GLN A 121 -6.90 -16.77 2.58
CA GLN A 121 -7.26 -18.20 2.58
C GLN A 121 -8.57 -18.46 1.83
N GLU A 122 -9.47 -17.48 1.78
CA GLU A 122 -10.75 -17.60 1.08
C GLU A 122 -10.67 -17.06 -0.34
N SER A 123 -9.94 -15.96 -0.56
CA SER A 123 -9.90 -15.26 -1.83
C SER A 123 -8.77 -15.71 -2.77
N HIS A 124 -7.67 -16.26 -2.25
CA HIS A 124 -6.50 -16.61 -3.06
C HIS A 124 -6.82 -17.80 -3.98
N ARG A 125 -6.47 -17.66 -5.25
CA ARG A 125 -6.59 -18.71 -6.25
C ARG A 125 -5.20 -18.99 -6.83
N PRO A 126 -4.55 -20.12 -6.50
CA PRO A 126 -3.21 -20.43 -6.97
C PRO A 126 -3.06 -20.44 -8.50
N ASP A 127 -4.14 -20.76 -9.21
CA ASP A 127 -4.27 -20.75 -10.68
C ASP A 127 -4.84 -19.44 -11.24
N GLY A 128 -5.12 -18.47 -10.37
CA GLY A 128 -5.66 -17.17 -10.70
C GLY A 128 -4.79 -16.37 -11.69
N ARG A 129 -5.46 -15.63 -12.59
CA ARG A 129 -4.82 -14.87 -13.67
C ARG A 129 -4.80 -13.36 -13.42
N VAL A 130 -5.37 -12.90 -12.31
CA VAL A 130 -5.34 -11.50 -11.87
C VAL A 130 -4.49 -11.40 -10.61
N LEU A 131 -3.52 -10.49 -10.58
CA LEU A 131 -2.78 -10.17 -9.35
C LEU A 131 -3.41 -8.95 -8.68
N CYS A 132 -3.97 -9.09 -7.49
CA CYS A 132 -4.35 -7.97 -6.65
C CYS A 132 -3.14 -7.49 -5.84
N ILE A 133 -2.83 -6.19 -5.90
CA ILE A 133 -1.95 -5.55 -4.92
C ILE A 133 -2.83 -5.14 -3.74
N THR A 134 -2.73 -5.88 -2.65
CA THR A 134 -3.52 -5.65 -1.43
C THR A 134 -2.91 -4.52 -0.61
N THR A 135 -1.59 -4.38 -0.64
CA THR A 135 -0.91 -3.22 -0.06
C THR A 135 0.40 -2.91 -0.76
N LEU A 136 0.68 -1.63 -1.00
CA LEU A 136 1.98 -1.13 -1.41
C LEU A 136 2.26 0.13 -0.62
N ALA A 137 3.19 0.06 0.33
CA ALA A 137 3.41 1.13 1.27
C ALA A 137 4.90 1.37 1.52
N VAL A 138 5.26 2.64 1.72
CA VAL A 138 6.61 3.10 2.06
C VAL A 138 6.51 4.04 3.24
N ALA A 139 7.34 3.82 4.25
CA ALA A 139 7.43 4.64 5.45
C ALA A 139 7.54 6.13 5.09
N PRO A 140 6.80 7.05 5.75
CA PRO A 140 6.78 8.46 5.40
C PRO A 140 8.18 9.10 5.32
N SER A 141 9.09 8.71 6.23
CA SER A 141 10.48 9.18 6.27
C SER A 141 11.36 8.65 5.12
N CYS A 142 10.89 7.64 4.39
CA CYS A 142 11.60 6.98 3.28
C CYS A 142 10.96 7.28 1.91
N GLN A 143 9.91 8.11 1.85
CA GLN A 143 9.22 8.48 0.61
C GLN A 143 10.06 9.44 -0.25
N ASN A 144 9.64 9.63 -1.50
CA ASN A 144 10.32 10.48 -2.50
C ASN A 144 11.75 10.04 -2.88
N GLN A 145 12.11 8.78 -2.60
CA GLN A 145 13.42 8.17 -2.94
C GLN A 145 13.31 7.07 -4.01
N GLY A 146 12.20 7.00 -4.75
CA GLY A 146 11.96 5.96 -5.76
C GLY A 146 11.58 4.57 -5.21
N LEU A 147 11.47 4.41 -3.89
CA LEU A 147 11.13 3.14 -3.24
C LEU A 147 9.75 2.59 -3.63
N GLY A 148 8.75 3.46 -3.78
CA GLY A 148 7.41 3.05 -4.24
C GLY A 148 7.43 2.48 -5.66
N VAL A 149 8.27 3.04 -6.55
CA VAL A 149 8.48 2.52 -7.91
C VAL A 149 9.10 1.13 -7.83
N ARG A 150 10.10 0.93 -6.96
CA ARG A 150 10.73 -0.40 -6.80
C ARG A 150 9.74 -1.46 -6.31
N LEU A 151 8.83 -1.13 -5.38
CA LEU A 151 7.78 -2.06 -4.95
C LEU A 151 6.79 -2.35 -6.08
N LEU A 152 6.42 -1.34 -6.88
CA LEU A 152 5.53 -1.53 -8.03
C LEU A 152 6.18 -2.39 -9.12
N ASP A 153 7.47 -2.17 -9.42
CA ASP A 153 8.21 -3.03 -10.35
C ASP A 153 8.30 -4.47 -9.83
N ARG A 154 8.42 -4.65 -8.50
CA ARG A 154 8.38 -5.97 -7.87
C ARG A 154 7.03 -6.65 -8.05
N SER A 155 5.90 -5.95 -7.88
CA SER A 155 4.57 -6.54 -8.10
C SER A 155 4.34 -6.91 -9.57
N ILE A 156 4.81 -6.09 -10.50
CA ILE A 156 4.76 -6.40 -11.95
C ILE A 156 5.62 -7.64 -12.27
N SER A 157 6.80 -7.75 -11.65
CA SER A 157 7.64 -8.95 -11.78
C SER A 157 6.95 -10.19 -11.23
N ILE A 158 6.29 -10.10 -10.07
CA ILE A 158 5.52 -11.20 -9.47
C ILE A 158 4.40 -11.61 -10.43
N ALA A 159 3.59 -10.67 -10.91
CA ALA A 159 2.49 -10.95 -11.83
C ALA A 159 2.96 -11.72 -13.07
N ARG A 160 4.09 -11.31 -13.66
CA ARG A 160 4.67 -11.99 -14.82
C ARG A 160 5.18 -13.38 -14.50
N GLN A 161 5.88 -13.56 -13.38
CA GLN A 161 6.38 -14.87 -12.93
C GLN A 161 5.25 -15.85 -12.67
N GLU A 162 4.12 -15.34 -12.16
CA GLU A 162 2.94 -16.10 -11.77
C GLU A 162 1.94 -16.30 -12.92
N GLY A 163 2.26 -15.79 -14.12
CA GLY A 163 1.42 -15.93 -15.30
C GLY A 163 0.10 -15.15 -15.21
N CYS A 164 0.05 -14.08 -14.42
CA CYS A 164 -1.08 -13.17 -14.36
C CYS A 164 -1.09 -12.24 -15.58
N GLY A 165 -2.26 -12.08 -16.20
CA GLY A 165 -2.47 -11.20 -17.34
C GLY A 165 -2.81 -9.77 -16.96
N GLN A 166 -3.22 -9.54 -15.71
CA GLN A 166 -3.68 -8.24 -15.22
C GLN A 166 -3.24 -8.02 -13.77
N ILE A 167 -3.09 -6.75 -13.39
CA ILE A 167 -2.91 -6.32 -12.01
C ILE A 167 -4.05 -5.37 -11.64
N ILE A 168 -4.64 -5.53 -10.46
CA ILE A 168 -5.63 -4.61 -9.89
C ILE A 168 -5.20 -4.11 -8.52
N LEU A 169 -5.59 -2.89 -8.19
CA LEU A 169 -5.45 -2.30 -6.86
C LEU A 169 -6.48 -1.20 -6.67
N GLU A 170 -6.58 -0.74 -5.43
CA GLU A 170 -7.27 0.50 -5.10
C GLU A 170 -6.34 1.55 -4.50
N THR A 171 -6.71 2.82 -4.63
CA THR A 171 -5.93 3.92 -4.07
C THR A 171 -6.77 5.16 -3.79
N ALA A 172 -6.53 5.84 -2.66
CA ALA A 172 -7.15 7.14 -2.38
C ALA A 172 -6.40 8.30 -3.09
N HIS A 173 -5.11 8.44 -2.82
CA HIS A 173 -4.35 9.67 -3.15
C HIS A 173 -3.16 9.42 -4.08
N ALA A 174 -2.92 8.18 -4.53
CA ALA A 174 -1.82 7.83 -5.41
C ALA A 174 -2.26 7.51 -6.86
N GLU A 175 -3.48 7.87 -7.27
CA GLU A 175 -3.99 7.66 -8.63
C GLU A 175 -3.01 8.18 -9.70
N ARG A 176 -2.52 9.42 -9.55
CA ARG A 176 -1.56 10.02 -10.49
C ARG A 176 -0.24 9.24 -10.56
N PHE A 177 0.17 8.57 -9.49
CA PHE A 177 1.34 7.70 -9.50
C PHE A 177 1.05 6.50 -10.40
N TYR A 178 -0.04 5.77 -10.18
CA TYR A 178 -0.39 4.59 -10.98
C TYR A 178 -0.67 4.91 -12.46
N LEU A 179 -1.31 6.05 -12.77
CA LEU A 179 -1.51 6.52 -14.14
C LEU A 179 -0.18 6.67 -14.90
N ARG A 180 0.89 7.18 -14.26
CA ARG A 180 2.23 7.28 -14.88
C ARG A 180 2.86 5.91 -15.14
N HIS A 181 2.43 4.88 -14.40
CA HIS A 181 2.86 3.50 -14.58
C HIS A 181 1.86 2.68 -15.42
N ARG A 182 1.08 3.35 -16.27
CA ARG A 182 0.15 2.76 -17.26
C ARG A 182 -1.03 2.00 -16.66
N PHE A 183 -1.29 2.14 -15.36
CA PHE A 183 -2.59 1.75 -14.84
C PHE A 183 -3.65 2.68 -15.41
N ARG A 184 -4.84 2.15 -15.63
CA ARG A 184 -6.04 2.90 -15.99
C ARG A 184 -7.04 2.83 -14.85
N ARG A 185 -7.75 3.92 -14.62
CA ARG A 185 -8.90 3.91 -13.71
C ARG A 185 -10.05 3.17 -14.37
N THR A 186 -10.63 2.21 -13.65
CA THR A 186 -11.78 1.42 -14.13
C THR A 186 -13.03 1.65 -13.31
N GLY A 187 -12.89 2.21 -12.11
CA GLY A 187 -14.00 2.48 -11.21
C GLY A 187 -13.56 3.34 -10.03
N ALA A 188 -14.50 3.54 -9.12
CA ALA A 188 -14.26 4.20 -7.85
C ALA A 188 -15.30 3.75 -6.83
N ARG A 189 -14.90 3.69 -5.57
CA ARG A 189 -15.80 3.41 -4.45
C ARG A 189 -15.56 4.41 -3.33
N THR A 190 -16.58 4.64 -2.51
CA THR A 190 -16.42 5.45 -1.31
C THR A 190 -16.31 4.55 -0.11
N GLU A 191 -15.17 4.58 0.56
CA GLU A 191 -14.95 3.85 1.81
C GLU A 191 -14.69 4.86 2.93
N ARG A 192 -15.56 4.86 3.96
CA ARG A 192 -15.45 5.76 5.12
C ARG A 192 -15.34 7.25 4.75
N GLY A 193 -15.99 7.66 3.66
CA GLY A 193 -15.98 9.03 3.16
C GLY A 193 -14.76 9.39 2.30
N ILE A 194 -13.87 8.43 2.04
CA ILE A 194 -12.71 8.58 1.15
C ILE A 194 -13.05 7.90 -0.17
N GLU A 195 -12.87 8.63 -1.28
CA GLU A 195 -12.98 8.03 -2.61
C GLU A 195 -11.71 7.22 -2.90
N MET A 196 -11.90 5.93 -3.19
CA MET A 196 -10.88 4.98 -3.59
C MET A 196 -11.02 4.73 -5.10
N ALA A 197 -10.03 5.12 -5.89
CA ALA A 197 -9.96 4.80 -7.30
C ALA A 197 -9.54 3.34 -7.50
N ILE A 198 -10.27 2.60 -8.34
CA ILE A 198 -9.91 1.24 -8.75
C ILE A 198 -9.05 1.33 -10.01
N MET A 199 -7.83 0.79 -9.92
CA MET A 199 -6.79 0.92 -10.94
C MET A 199 -6.40 -0.46 -11.48
N VAL A 200 -6.34 -0.58 -12.80
CA VAL A 200 -5.98 -1.83 -13.49
C VAL A 200 -4.81 -1.62 -14.43
N LEU A 201 -3.87 -2.56 -14.46
CA LEU A 201 -2.81 -2.66 -15.46
C LEU A 201 -2.97 -3.97 -16.25
N ASP A 202 -3.13 -3.85 -17.56
CA ASP A 202 -3.14 -5.00 -18.47
C ASP A 202 -1.69 -5.35 -18.86
N LEU A 203 -1.25 -6.59 -18.57
CA LEU A 203 0.10 -7.08 -18.86
C LEU A 203 0.19 -7.87 -20.17
N THR A 204 -0.96 -8.24 -20.74
CA THR A 204 -1.07 -8.89 -22.06
C THR A 204 -0.71 -7.94 -23.20
N ASP A 205 -0.77 -6.64 -22.94
CA ASP A 205 -0.34 -5.62 -23.88
C ASP A 205 1.19 -5.65 -23.97
N ARG A 206 1.70 -6.50 -24.88
CA ARG A 206 3.11 -6.52 -25.26
C ARG A 206 3.43 -5.21 -25.96
N GLY A 207 3.68 -4.17 -25.18
CA GLY A 207 4.41 -3.00 -25.65
C GLY A 207 5.76 -3.50 -26.17
N SER A 208 5.85 -3.57 -27.51
CA SER A 208 7.04 -3.82 -28.32
C SER A 208 8.31 -3.34 -27.62
N ARG A 209 9.09 -4.30 -27.10
CA ARG A 209 10.51 -4.10 -26.83
C ARG A 209 11.21 -4.50 -28.13
N ALA A 210 11.45 -3.53 -29.00
CA ALA A 210 12.34 -3.71 -30.14
C ALA A 210 13.77 -3.93 -29.59
N PRO A 211 14.53 -4.90 -30.11
CA PRO A 211 15.98 -4.74 -30.22
C PRO A 211 16.33 -3.69 -31.28
#